data_AF-A0A961ITX9-F1
#
_entry.id   AF-A0A961ITX9-F1
#
_cell.length_a   1.000
_cell.length_b   1.000
_cell.length_c   1.000
_cell.angle_alpha   90.00
_cell.angle_beta   90.00
_cell.angle_gamma   90.00
#
_symmetry.space_group_name_H-M   'P 1'
#
loop_
_entity.id
_entity.type
_entity.pdbx_description
1 polymer ?
#
loop_
_entity_poly.entity_id
_entity_poly.type
_entity_poly.pdbx_seq_one_letter_code
_entity_poly.pdbx_strand_id
1 'polypeptide(L)' 'ASRVIHLMGEPQETRHLVVANEQAALSPTWSIHAGAGIGSYTFIWAMAGDNVDYTDMDFIQPGEMK' A
#
# COMPACT_ATOMS: atom_id res chain seq x y z
N ALA A 1 16.22 12.35 7.19
CA ALA A 1 16.00 10.89 7.36
C ALA A 1 15.04 10.43 6.28
N SER A 2 15.27 9.28 5.63
CA SER A 2 14.36 8.77 4.59
C SER A 2 12.99 8.43 5.18
N ARG A 3 11.92 8.61 4.38
CA ARG A 3 10.53 8.27 4.71
C ARG A 3 9.85 7.71 3.48
N VAL A 4 8.84 6.88 3.72
CA VAL A 4 7.91 6.38 2.70
C VAL A 4 6.55 7.01 2.95
N ILE A 5 5.93 7.55 1.90
CA ILE A 5 4.50 7.84 1.87
C ILE A 5 3.80 6.54 1.49
N HIS A 6 3.15 5.91 2.45
CA HIS A 6 2.33 4.72 2.22
C HIS A 6 0.89 5.18 1.94
N LEU A 7 0.43 4.97 0.70
CA LEU A 7 -0.93 5.28 0.27
C LEU A 7 -1.85 4.13 0.65
N MET A 8 -2.95 4.49 1.30
CA MET A 8 -3.97 3.57 1.79
C MET A 8 -5.36 4.22 1.68
N GLY A 9 -6.40 3.48 2.02
CA GLY A 9 -7.79 3.92 1.88
C GLY A 9 -8.48 3.31 0.67
N GLU A 10 -9.77 3.59 0.53
CA GLU A 10 -10.48 3.28 -0.71
C GLU A 10 -9.88 4.09 -1.88
N PRO A 11 -9.89 3.57 -3.12
CA PRO A 11 -9.27 4.25 -4.27
C PRO A 11 -9.74 5.68 -4.52
N GLN A 12 -10.99 6.00 -4.13
CA GLN A 12 -11.60 7.32 -4.33
C GLN A 12 -11.48 8.24 -3.11
N GLU A 13 -10.93 7.77 -1.99
CA GLU A 13 -10.75 8.52 -0.75
C GLU A 13 -9.39 8.22 -0.12
N THR A 14 -8.31 8.30 -0.91
CA THR A 14 -7.00 7.91 -0.42
C THR A 14 -6.55 8.76 0.76
N ARG A 15 -5.74 8.15 1.63
CA ARG A 15 -5.02 8.76 2.73
C ARG A 15 -3.58 8.27 2.69
N HIS A 16 -2.73 8.86 3.52
CA HIS A 16 -1.36 8.43 3.61
C HIS A 16 -0.83 8.34 5.03
N LEU A 17 0.11 7.44 5.22
CA LEU A 17 0.97 7.36 6.40
C LEU A 17 2.39 7.77 6.01
N VAL A 18 3.06 8.51 6.90
CA VAL A 18 4.50 8.78 6.78
C VAL A 18 5.24 7.72 7.59
N VAL A 19 5.83 6.76 6.89
CA VAL A 19 6.44 5.56 7.47
C VAL A 19 7.96 5.75 7.58
N ALA A 20 8.51 5.50 8.77
CA ALA A 20 9.94 5.50 9.03
C ALA A 20 10.56 4.11 8.80
N ASN A 21 11.89 4.02 8.92
CA ASN A 21 12.60 2.74 8.82
C ASN A 21 12.03 1.71 9.81
N GLU A 22 11.87 0.46 9.34
CA GLU A 22 11.42 -0.69 10.14
C GLU A 22 10.04 -0.55 10.80
N GLN A 23 9.21 0.39 10.32
CA GLN A 23 7.80 0.43 10.68
C GLN A 23 6.96 -0.38 9.69
N ALA A 24 5.84 -0.94 10.18
CA ALA A 24 4.89 -1.69 9.38
C ALA A 24 3.58 -0.89 9.20
N ALA A 25 2.89 -1.13 8.10
CA ALA A 25 1.54 -0.65 7.84
C ALA A 25 0.60 -1.85 7.63
N LEU A 26 -0.58 -1.80 8.25
CA LEU A 26 -1.62 -2.80 8.05
C LEU A 26 -2.57 -2.31 6.95
N SER A 27 -2.87 -3.17 5.99
CA SER A 27 -3.80 -2.88 4.90
C SER A 27 -5.06 -3.75 5.04
N PRO A 28 -6.23 -3.16 5.35
CA PRO A 28 -7.49 -3.91 5.30
C PRO A 28 -7.88 -4.22 3.85
N THR A 29 -8.74 -5.22 3.63
CA THR A 29 -9.05 -5.77 2.29
C THR A 29 -9.64 -4.75 1.31
N TRP A 30 -10.33 -3.72 1.80
CA TRP A 30 -10.92 -2.65 0.99
C TRP A 30 -9.93 -1.53 0.63
N SER A 31 -8.70 -1.58 1.15
CA SER A 31 -7.71 -0.53 0.99
C SER A 31 -6.71 -0.87 -0.10
N ILE A 32 -6.30 0.16 -0.86
CA ILE A 32 -5.05 0.08 -1.62
C ILE A 32 -3.85 -0.02 -0.67
N HIS A 33 -2.69 -0.43 -1.19
CA HIS A 33 -1.42 -0.43 -0.45
C HIS A 33 -0.25 -0.14 -1.41
N ALA A 34 -0.06 1.13 -1.75
CA ALA A 34 1.03 1.60 -2.61
C ALA A 34 2.04 2.45 -1.81
N GLY A 35 3.28 2.61 -2.30
CA GLY A 35 4.33 3.31 -1.55
C GLY A 35 5.25 4.14 -2.43
N ALA A 36 5.59 5.35 -1.98
CA ALA A 36 6.58 6.23 -2.62
C ALA A 36 7.61 6.70 -1.60
N GLY A 37 8.88 6.36 -1.83
CA GLY A 37 9.99 6.75 -0.96
C GLY A 37 10.63 8.06 -1.39
N ILE A 38 11.08 8.87 -0.42
CA ILE A 38 11.93 10.05 -0.69
C ILE A 38 13.33 9.64 -1.20
N GLY A 39 13.70 8.36 -1.02
CA GLY A 39 14.86 7.72 -1.62
C GLY A 39 14.63 6.22 -1.74
N SER A 40 15.68 5.47 -2.12
CA SER A 40 15.61 4.00 -2.19
C SER A 40 15.22 3.39 -0.84
N TYR A 41 14.38 2.39 -0.88
CA TYR A 41 13.93 1.64 0.28
C TYR A 41 13.66 0.18 -0.11
N THR A 42 13.56 -0.68 0.89
CA THR A 42 13.16 -2.08 0.74
C THR A 42 12.02 -2.34 1.71
N PHE A 43 11.08 -3.19 1.32
CA PHE A 43 9.99 -3.60 2.18
C PHE A 43 9.70 -5.09 1.99
N ILE A 44 9.06 -5.67 3.00
CA ILE A 44 8.56 -7.03 2.99
C ILE A 44 7.04 -6.93 2.98
N TRP A 45 6.38 -7.71 2.13
CA TRP A 45 4.93 -7.85 2.11
C TRP A 45 4.53 -9.27 2.53
N ALA A 46 3.41 -9.36 3.24
CA ALA A 46 2.80 -10.61 3.66
C ALA A 46 1.29 -10.45 3.58
N MET A 47 0.61 -11.49 3.10
CA MET A 47 -0.84 -11.52 2.96
C MET A 47 -1.39 -12.85 3.46
N ALA A 48 -2.63 -12.82 3.95
CA ALA A 48 -3.40 -13.99 4.35
C ALA A 48 -4.87 -13.73 4.00
N GLY A 49 -5.61 -14.77 3.66
CA GLY A 49 -7.00 -14.68 3.24
C GLY A 49 -7.55 -16.05 2.84
N ASP A 50 -8.66 -16.04 2.12
CA ASP A 50 -9.41 -17.25 1.78
C ASP A 50 -8.78 -18.08 0.65
N ASN A 51 -7.93 -17.48 -0.18
CA ASN A 51 -7.25 -18.14 -1.29
C ASN A 51 -5.80 -17.64 -1.47
N VAL A 52 -5.07 -18.29 -2.38
CA VAL A 52 -3.70 -17.93 -2.80
C VAL A 52 -3.64 -17.56 -4.28
N ASP A 53 -4.78 -17.19 -4.87
CA ASP A 53 -4.85 -16.71 -6.24
C ASP A 53 -4.49 -15.23 -6.30
N TYR A 54 -3.22 -14.93 -6.59
CA TYR A 54 -2.73 -13.56 -6.67
C TYR A 54 -3.28 -12.77 -7.86
N THR A 55 -4.09 -13.38 -8.73
CA THR A 55 -4.76 -12.69 -9.83
C THR A 55 -6.20 -12.29 -9.51
N ASP A 56 -6.76 -12.81 -8.42
CA ASP A 56 -8.06 -12.45 -7.87
C ASP A 56 -7.98 -11.09 -7.16
N MET A 57 -7.90 -10.03 -7.95
CA MET A 57 -7.77 -8.66 -7.45
C MET A 57 -8.41 -7.64 -8.38
N ASP A 58 -8.93 -6.57 -7.77
CA ASP A 58 -9.39 -5.38 -8.49
C ASP A 58 -8.18 -4.50 -8.84
N PHE A 59 -7.79 -4.50 -10.11
CA PHE A 59 -6.69 -3.67 -10.60
C PHE A 59 -7.13 -2.20 -10.77
N ILE A 60 -6.50 -1.30 -10.02
CA ILE A 60 -6.72 0.15 -10.10
C ILE A 60 -5.48 0.83 -10.67
N GLN A 61 -5.64 1.61 -11.73
CA GLN A 61 -4.56 2.39 -12.32
C GLN A 61 -4.34 3.68 -11.51
N PRO A 62 -3.09 4.19 -11.42
CA PRO A 62 -2.84 5.42 -10.67
C PRO A 62 -3.66 6.64 -11.10
N GLY A 63 -3.98 6.75 -12.39
CA GLY A 63 -4.82 7.84 -12.91
C GLY A 63 -6.29 7.77 -12.50
N GLU A 64 -6.73 6.66 -11.89
CA GLU A 64 -8.09 6.44 -11.43
C GLU A 64 -8.25 6.74 -9.94
N MET A 65 -7.15 6.91 -9.21
CA MET A 65 -7.14 7.23 -7.77
C MET A 65 -7.38 8.73 -7.52
N LYS A 66 -7.95 9.06 -6.35
CA LYS A 66 -8.16 10.44 -5.88
C LYS A 66 -7.37 10.78 -4.61
#